data_AF-A0A7C3BE26-F1
#
_entry.id   AF-A0A7C3BE26-F1
#
_cell.length_a   1.000
_cell.length_b   1.000
_cell.length_c   1.000
_cell.angle_alpha   90.00
_cell.angle_beta   90.00
_cell.angle_gamma   90.00
#
_symmetry.space_group_name_H-M   'P 1'
#
loop_
_entity.id
_entity.type
_entity.pdbx_description
1 polymer ?
#
loop_
_entity_poly.entity_id
_entity_poly.type
_entity_poly.pdbx_seq_one_letter_code
_entity_poly.pdbx_strand_id
1 'polypeptide(L)'
;MPMDPYFLIFEILMYGLLAWSLVDARQRIGWHGVGQVMAGVLFGILLEWATIQQLHAYRYGRFAIMIAGEVPLAIGVGWGVIIYASRLYADSTTLPRWSKPILAALLALNIDLSMDAIAIRLGMWDWGQGLAFQYFGVPWANFWAWFWVVSTFTAGLWFLADRPYPWSRWLGPWVAMVVGVIGVLATNRLIVSIVPRSLYEATIAVVMLAALGLVRWLRPRIVARPLPPLSRWTPFTFHIYFLAAGLISGVIFQPPILLVVSLAMAGVAWRLHRNR
;
A
#
# COMPACT_ATOMS: atom_id res chain seq x y z
N MET A 1 1.81 17.53 -24.81
CA MET A 1 0.59 16.69 -24.88
C MET A 1 -0.25 16.99 -23.64
N PRO A 2 -1.58 17.08 -23.77
CA PRO A 2 -2.46 17.20 -22.60
C PRO A 2 -2.25 15.99 -21.68
N MET A 3 -2.35 16.23 -20.37
CA MET A 3 -2.21 15.18 -19.36
C MET A 3 -3.37 14.20 -19.48
N ASP A 4 -3.09 12.91 -19.33
CA ASP A 4 -4.12 11.88 -19.32
C ASP A 4 -5.13 12.16 -18.17
N PRO A 5 -6.44 12.25 -18.46
CA PRO A 5 -7.46 12.51 -17.44
C PRO A 5 -7.42 11.53 -16.28
N TYR A 6 -7.11 10.26 -16.53
CA TYR A 6 -7.00 9.25 -15.47
C TYR A 6 -5.90 9.63 -14.49
N PHE A 7 -4.73 10.04 -14.98
CA PHE A 7 -3.59 10.43 -14.15
C PHE A 7 -3.93 11.66 -13.31
N LEU A 8 -4.49 12.69 -13.95
CA LEU A 8 -4.85 13.92 -13.26
C LEU A 8 -5.88 13.69 -12.13
N ILE A 9 -6.92 12.90 -12.41
CA ILE A 9 -7.93 12.57 -11.39
C ILE A 9 -7.30 11.78 -10.24
N PHE A 10 -6.44 10.80 -10.56
CA PHE A 10 -5.73 10.03 -9.53
C PHE A 10 -4.86 10.94 -8.65
N GLU A 11 -4.10 11.86 -9.26
CA GLU A 11 -3.27 12.82 -8.51
C GLU A 11 -4.10 13.71 -7.59
N ILE A 12 -5.20 14.27 -8.08
CA ILE A 12 -6.11 15.08 -7.26
C ILE A 12 -6.64 14.28 -6.06
N LEU A 13 -7.02 13.02 -6.28
CA LEU A 13 -7.48 12.13 -5.22
C LEU A 13 -6.36 11.84 -4.20
N MET A 14 -5.14 11.56 -4.66
CA MET A 14 -4.00 11.29 -3.78
C MET A 14 -3.64 12.51 -2.92
N TYR A 15 -3.57 13.70 -3.53
CA TYR A 15 -3.26 14.92 -2.79
C TYR A 15 -4.40 15.34 -1.85
N GLY A 16 -5.66 15.10 -2.23
CA GLY A 16 -6.81 15.27 -1.34
C GLY A 16 -6.76 14.34 -0.12
N LEU A 17 -6.47 13.05 -0.33
CA LEU A 17 -6.29 12.08 0.75
C LEU A 17 -5.09 12.43 1.64
N LEU A 18 -4.00 12.96 1.07
CA LEU A 18 -2.86 13.43 1.84
C LEU A 18 -3.26 14.58 2.75
N ALA A 19 -3.89 15.62 2.20
CA ALA A 19 -4.33 16.77 2.98
C ALA A 19 -5.23 16.33 4.16
N TRP A 20 -6.18 15.43 3.90
CA TRP A 20 -7.03 14.88 4.96
C TRP A 20 -6.21 14.06 5.98
N SER A 21 -5.28 13.22 5.52
CA SER A 21 -4.41 12.42 6.39
C SER A 21 -3.53 13.28 7.30
N LEU A 22 -2.98 14.38 6.79
CA LEU A 22 -2.18 15.31 7.58
C LEU A 22 -3.01 16.02 8.65
N VAL A 23 -4.22 16.46 8.30
CA VAL A 23 -5.16 17.09 9.25
C VAL A 23 -5.59 16.10 10.33
N ASP A 24 -6.01 14.90 9.95
CA ASP A 24 -6.44 13.86 10.88
C ASP A 24 -5.28 13.41 11.79
N ALA A 25 -4.07 13.22 11.25
CA ALA A 25 -2.89 12.87 12.03
C ALA A 25 -2.52 13.96 13.04
N ARG A 26 -2.59 15.24 12.63
CA ARG A 26 -2.37 16.38 13.54
C ARG A 26 -3.41 16.40 14.66
N GLN A 27 -4.67 16.12 14.37
CA GLN A 27 -5.75 16.18 15.37
C GLN A 27 -5.69 15.00 16.35
N ARG A 28 -5.36 13.80 15.88
CA ARG A 28 -5.36 12.58 16.73
C ARG A 28 -4.07 12.39 17.51
N ILE A 29 -2.95 12.69 16.87
CA ILE A 29 -1.61 12.33 17.35
C ILE A 29 -0.81 13.61 17.62
N GLY A 30 -0.98 14.65 16.81
CA GLY A 30 -0.21 15.90 16.88
C GLY A 30 0.82 16.00 15.75
N TRP A 31 1.76 16.95 15.87
CA TRP A 31 2.77 17.18 14.84
C TRP A 31 3.67 15.96 14.56
N HIS A 32 3.87 15.08 15.55
CA HIS A 32 4.59 13.83 15.32
C HIS A 32 3.80 12.85 14.45
N GLY A 33 2.46 12.85 14.52
CA GLY A 33 1.62 12.08 13.60
C GLY A 33 1.73 12.58 12.16
N VAL A 34 1.81 13.90 11.96
CA VAL A 34 2.13 14.50 10.65
C VAL A 34 3.48 13.97 10.16
N GLY A 35 4.49 13.93 11.04
CA GLY A 35 5.79 13.33 10.75
C GLY A 35 5.70 11.85 10.34
N GLN A 36 4.82 11.05 10.95
CA GLN A 36 4.59 9.66 10.55
C GLN A 36 4.03 9.52 9.14
N VAL A 37 3.05 10.36 8.77
CA VAL A 37 2.48 10.38 7.41
C VAL A 37 3.54 10.81 6.40
N MET A 38 4.25 11.91 6.67
CA MET A 38 5.29 12.42 5.77
C MET A 38 6.47 11.46 5.62
N ALA A 39 6.85 10.77 6.70
CA ALA A 39 7.85 9.69 6.63
C ALA A 39 7.36 8.54 5.74
N GLY A 40 6.07 8.19 5.78
CA GLY A 40 5.48 7.21 4.87
C GLY A 40 5.54 7.65 3.41
N VAL A 41 5.27 8.92 3.12
CA VAL A 41 5.38 9.48 1.76
C VAL A 41 6.83 9.44 1.27
N LEU A 42 7.76 9.93 2.08
CA LEU A 42 9.18 9.95 1.71
C LEU A 42 9.73 8.52 1.56
N PHE A 43 9.35 7.62 2.46
CA PHE A 43 9.70 6.20 2.38
C PHE A 43 9.24 5.59 1.05
N GLY A 44 7.99 5.84 0.66
CA GLY A 44 7.46 5.41 -0.64
C GLY A 44 8.31 5.95 -1.80
N ILE A 45 8.56 7.26 -1.86
CA ILE A 45 9.37 7.87 -2.93
C ILE A 45 10.77 7.23 -3.01
N LEU A 46 11.43 7.05 -1.88
CA LEU A 46 12.78 6.47 -1.83
C LEU A 46 12.79 5.00 -2.23
N LEU A 47 11.79 4.22 -1.81
CA LEU A 47 11.63 2.82 -2.18
C LEU A 47 11.46 2.68 -3.70
N GLU A 48 10.55 3.46 -4.27
CA GLU A 48 10.26 3.48 -5.71
C GLU A 48 11.50 3.87 -6.51
N TRP A 49 12.17 4.94 -6.09
CA TRP A 49 13.37 5.44 -6.76
C TRP A 49 14.50 4.41 -6.71
N ALA A 50 14.76 3.82 -5.54
CA ALA A 50 15.78 2.78 -5.40
C ALA A 50 15.47 1.55 -6.27
N THR A 51 14.20 1.17 -6.38
CA THR A 51 13.76 0.03 -7.19
C THR A 51 13.98 0.29 -8.68
N ILE A 52 13.65 1.49 -9.17
CA ILE A 52 13.88 1.87 -10.58
C ILE A 52 15.38 1.95 -10.90
N GLN A 53 16.16 2.58 -10.03
CA GLN A 53 17.59 2.80 -10.26
C GLN A 53 18.42 1.52 -10.18
N GLN A 54 18.11 0.63 -9.24
CA GLN A 54 18.93 -0.55 -8.99
C GLN A 54 18.46 -1.77 -9.77
N LEU A 55 17.14 -1.92 -9.95
CA LEU A 55 16.55 -3.14 -10.51
C LEU A 55 15.96 -2.92 -11.90
N HIS A 56 15.79 -1.66 -12.34
CA HIS A 56 15.13 -1.31 -13.61
C HIS A 56 13.80 -2.07 -13.79
N ALA A 57 13.07 -2.27 -12.68
CA ALA A 57 12.00 -3.25 -12.61
C ALA A 57 10.72 -2.83 -13.35
N TYR A 58 10.48 -1.52 -13.49
CA TYR A 58 9.34 -0.94 -14.21
C TYR A 58 9.61 0.53 -14.52
N ARG A 59 8.73 1.13 -15.33
CA ARG A 59 8.77 2.56 -15.66
C ARG A 59 7.40 3.18 -15.45
N TYR A 60 7.38 4.37 -14.86
CA TYR A 60 6.15 5.15 -14.71
C TYR A 60 5.77 5.87 -16.00
N GLY A 61 4.47 5.98 -16.24
CA GLY A 61 3.91 6.98 -17.13
C GLY A 61 4.17 8.39 -16.60
N ARG A 62 3.79 9.42 -17.37
CA ARG A 62 4.10 10.81 -17.02
C ARG A 62 2.98 11.46 -16.21
N PHE A 63 3.22 11.61 -14.91
CA PHE A 63 2.36 12.38 -13.99
C PHE A 63 2.76 13.86 -13.98
N ALA A 64 1.97 14.70 -13.30
CA ALA A 64 2.22 16.14 -13.19
C ALA A 64 3.53 16.45 -12.47
N ILE A 65 3.78 15.77 -11.36
CA ILE A 65 4.98 15.97 -10.54
C ILE A 65 5.79 14.68 -10.52
N MET A 66 6.96 14.71 -11.15
CA MET A 66 7.93 13.61 -11.19
C MET A 66 9.16 13.99 -10.35
N ILE A 67 9.46 13.19 -9.34
CA ILE A 67 10.66 13.30 -8.51
C ILE A 67 11.83 12.67 -9.27
N ALA A 68 12.91 13.44 -9.41
CA ALA A 68 14.10 13.07 -10.20
C ALA A 68 13.78 12.63 -11.65
N GLY A 69 12.63 13.06 -12.20
CA GLY A 69 12.17 12.68 -13.53
C GLY A 69 11.61 11.25 -13.66
N GLU A 70 11.60 10.46 -12.60
CA GLU A 70 11.29 9.02 -12.66
C GLU A 70 10.13 8.57 -11.78
N VAL A 71 10.05 9.08 -10.55
CA VAL A 71 9.05 8.63 -9.56
C VAL A 71 7.94 9.67 -9.43
N PRO A 72 6.68 9.35 -9.72
CA PRO A 72 5.58 10.27 -9.51
C PRO A 72 5.40 10.59 -8.02
N LEU A 73 5.24 11.87 -7.68
CA LEU A 73 4.97 12.27 -6.30
C LEU A 73 3.68 11.61 -5.77
N ALA A 74 2.65 11.52 -6.61
CA ALA A 74 1.38 10.88 -6.27
C ALA A 74 1.52 9.40 -5.83
N ILE A 75 2.51 8.66 -6.34
CA ILE A 75 2.75 7.27 -5.91
C ILE A 75 3.34 7.25 -4.50
N GLY A 76 4.34 8.09 -4.23
CA GLY A 76 4.86 8.28 -2.88
C GLY A 76 3.76 8.69 -1.90
N VAL A 77 2.88 9.60 -2.32
CA VAL A 77 1.71 9.99 -1.54
C VAL A 77 0.77 8.80 -1.30
N GLY A 78 0.51 7.99 -2.32
CA GLY A 78 -0.26 6.76 -2.23
C GLY A 78 0.25 5.83 -1.12
N TRP A 79 1.55 5.58 -1.08
CA TRP A 79 2.19 4.82 0.01
C TRP A 79 1.88 5.41 1.39
N GLY A 80 2.11 6.72 1.57
CA GLY A 80 1.87 7.38 2.86
C GLY A 80 0.42 7.29 3.34
N VAL A 81 -0.55 7.54 2.46
CA VAL A 81 -1.98 7.52 2.83
C VAL A 81 -2.51 6.10 3.04
N ILE A 82 -2.07 5.11 2.26
CA ILE A 82 -2.44 3.70 2.44
C ILE A 82 -1.91 3.17 3.77
N ILE A 83 -0.62 3.42 4.07
CA ILE A 83 0.01 3.02 5.32
C ILE A 83 -0.72 3.65 6.51
N TYR A 84 -1.00 4.96 6.45
CA TYR A 84 -1.71 5.67 7.51
C TYR A 84 -3.12 5.12 7.74
N ALA A 85 -3.91 4.95 6.67
CA ALA A 85 -5.27 4.41 6.75
C ALA A 85 -5.30 2.96 7.28
N SER A 86 -4.38 2.12 6.81
CA SER A 86 -4.26 0.72 7.25
C SER A 86 -3.89 0.64 8.74
N ARG A 87 -3.03 1.55 9.21
CA ARG A 87 -2.70 1.67 10.63
C ARG A 87 -3.89 2.13 11.46
N LEU A 88 -4.63 3.15 11.03
CA LEU A 88 -5.86 3.58 11.71
C LEU A 88 -6.88 2.44 11.87
N TYR A 89 -7.03 1.60 10.83
CA TYR A 89 -7.89 0.42 10.93
C TYR A 89 -7.34 -0.59 11.93
N ALA A 90 -6.06 -0.97 11.82
CA ALA A 90 -5.44 -1.95 12.69
C ALA A 90 -5.46 -1.52 14.16
N ASP A 91 -5.28 -0.23 14.44
CA ASP A 91 -5.39 0.35 15.77
C ASP A 91 -6.80 0.32 16.35
N SER A 92 -7.81 0.26 15.49
CA SER A 92 -9.21 0.11 15.88
C SER A 92 -9.61 -1.33 16.18
N THR A 93 -8.65 -2.29 16.20
CA THR A 93 -8.90 -3.71 16.50
C THR A 93 -8.34 -4.15 17.86
N THR A 94 -8.83 -5.28 18.38
CA THR A 94 -8.29 -5.97 19.55
C THR A 94 -6.94 -6.67 19.30
N LEU A 95 -6.35 -6.56 18.12
CA LEU A 95 -5.10 -7.27 17.83
C LEU A 95 -3.98 -6.83 18.76
N PRO A 96 -3.15 -7.78 19.25
CA PRO A 96 -1.94 -7.41 19.96
C PRO A 96 -1.03 -6.59 19.04
N ARG A 97 -0.28 -5.66 19.64
CA ARG A 97 0.55 -4.67 18.91
C ARG A 97 1.47 -5.30 17.86
N TRP A 98 1.98 -6.50 18.11
CA TRP A 98 2.89 -7.22 17.21
C TRP A 98 2.24 -7.78 15.94
N SER A 99 0.93 -8.05 15.94
CA SER A 99 0.23 -8.60 14.78
C SER A 99 -0.47 -7.52 13.96
N LYS A 100 -0.57 -6.28 14.47
CA LYS A 100 -1.14 -5.14 13.73
C LYS A 100 -0.42 -4.82 12.41
N PRO A 101 0.93 -4.91 12.30
CA PRO A 101 1.63 -4.76 11.02
C PRO A 101 1.17 -5.73 9.94
N ILE A 102 0.90 -6.98 10.33
CA ILE A 102 0.44 -8.02 9.42
C ILE A 102 -0.94 -7.67 8.88
N LEU A 103 -1.85 -7.22 9.76
CA LEU A 103 -3.17 -6.73 9.31
C LEU A 103 -3.04 -5.50 8.39
N ALA A 104 -2.18 -4.54 8.75
CA ALA A 104 -1.98 -3.34 7.92
C ALA A 104 -1.48 -3.70 6.51
N ALA A 105 -0.56 -4.65 6.39
CA ALA A 105 -0.07 -5.13 5.11
C ALA A 105 -1.13 -5.88 4.29
N LEU A 106 -1.96 -6.71 4.94
CA LEU A 106 -3.08 -7.37 4.26
C LEU A 106 -4.13 -6.37 3.74
N LEU A 107 -4.35 -5.25 4.46
CA LEU A 107 -5.22 -4.17 3.99
C LEU A 107 -4.64 -3.42 2.80
N ALA A 108 -3.34 -3.16 2.79
CA ALA A 108 -2.66 -2.57 1.64
C ALA A 108 -2.70 -3.51 0.41
N LEU A 109 -2.43 -4.80 0.61
CA LEU A 109 -2.56 -5.81 -0.46
C LEU A 109 -3.97 -5.92 -1.02
N ASN A 110 -5.01 -5.73 -0.20
CA ASN A 110 -6.38 -5.70 -0.70
C ASN A 110 -6.60 -4.57 -1.73
N ILE A 111 -5.93 -3.43 -1.57
CA ILE A 111 -5.97 -2.35 -2.57
C ILE A 111 -5.19 -2.76 -3.82
N ASP A 112 -3.94 -3.18 -3.63
CA ASP A 112 -2.99 -3.50 -4.70
C ASP A 112 -3.49 -4.62 -5.63
N LEU A 113 -4.06 -5.69 -5.07
CA LEU A 113 -4.61 -6.83 -5.82
C LEU A 113 -5.66 -6.42 -6.87
N SER A 114 -6.40 -5.33 -6.65
CA SER A 114 -7.35 -4.80 -7.64
C SER A 114 -6.79 -3.66 -8.48
N MET A 115 -5.90 -2.85 -7.91
CA MET A 115 -5.43 -1.61 -8.49
C MET A 115 -4.42 -1.86 -9.62
N ASP A 116 -3.37 -2.63 -9.34
CA ASP A 116 -2.13 -2.62 -10.14
C ASP A 116 -2.39 -3.11 -11.58
N ALA A 117 -3.12 -4.21 -11.72
CA ALA A 117 -3.47 -4.74 -13.04
C ALA A 117 -4.31 -3.77 -13.90
N ILE A 118 -5.12 -2.89 -13.28
CA ILE A 118 -5.85 -1.85 -14.01
C ILE A 118 -4.90 -0.68 -14.33
N ALA A 119 -4.10 -0.24 -13.35
CA ALA A 119 -3.19 0.88 -13.51
C ALA A 119 -2.18 0.69 -14.65
N ILE A 120 -1.61 -0.51 -14.80
CA ILE A 120 -0.69 -0.80 -15.91
C ILE A 120 -1.35 -0.74 -17.28
N ARG A 121 -2.64 -1.09 -17.36
CA ARG A 121 -3.44 -0.99 -18.61
C ARG A 121 -3.83 0.43 -18.95
N LEU A 122 -3.94 1.29 -17.93
CA LEU A 122 -4.12 2.73 -18.09
C LEU A 122 -2.78 3.44 -18.39
N GLY A 123 -1.67 2.71 -18.48
CA GLY A 123 -0.35 3.25 -18.78
C GLY A 123 0.30 3.98 -17.59
N MET A 124 -0.25 3.86 -16.38
CA MET A 124 0.30 4.53 -15.19
C MET A 124 1.72 4.06 -14.87
N TRP A 125 2.00 2.77 -15.07
CA TRP A 125 3.34 2.21 -15.11
C TRP A 125 3.36 0.94 -15.95
N ASP A 126 4.56 0.47 -16.29
CA ASP A 126 4.78 -0.75 -17.06
C ASP A 126 5.90 -1.60 -16.45
N TRP A 127 5.57 -2.85 -16.11
CA TRP A 127 6.49 -3.86 -15.59
C TRP A 127 7.42 -4.47 -16.66
N GLY A 128 7.24 -4.13 -17.94
CA GLY A 128 8.10 -4.52 -19.05
C GLY A 128 8.00 -5.99 -19.47
N GLN A 129 7.06 -6.74 -18.89
CA GLN A 129 6.91 -8.19 -19.10
C GLN A 129 5.63 -8.56 -19.86
N GLY A 130 4.80 -7.56 -20.17
CA GLY A 130 3.55 -7.71 -20.92
C GLY A 130 2.35 -8.14 -20.07
N LEU A 131 1.14 -7.89 -20.58
CA LEU A 131 -0.13 -8.04 -19.83
C LEU A 131 -0.56 -9.49 -19.55
N ALA A 132 0.09 -10.47 -20.19
CA ALA A 132 -0.14 -11.89 -19.96
C ALA A 132 0.77 -12.48 -18.86
N PHE A 133 1.70 -11.69 -18.32
CA PHE A 133 2.67 -12.16 -17.34
C PHE A 133 2.06 -12.33 -15.95
N GLN A 134 2.23 -13.51 -15.34
CA GLN A 134 1.82 -13.82 -13.96
C GLN A 134 0.41 -13.29 -13.60
N TYR A 135 0.31 -12.37 -12.63
CA TYR A 135 -0.97 -11.82 -12.17
C TYR A 135 -1.45 -10.72 -13.12
N PHE A 136 -1.95 -11.12 -14.29
CA PHE A 136 -2.55 -10.21 -15.28
C PHE A 136 -1.61 -9.08 -15.74
N GLY A 137 -0.31 -9.35 -15.81
CA GLY A 137 0.74 -8.39 -16.14
C GLY A 137 1.51 -7.86 -14.93
N VAL A 138 1.08 -8.20 -13.71
CA VAL A 138 1.76 -7.83 -12.47
C VAL A 138 2.62 -8.99 -11.96
N PRO A 139 3.91 -8.77 -11.67
CA PRO A 139 4.76 -9.79 -11.08
C PRO A 139 4.30 -10.18 -9.66
N TRP A 140 4.32 -11.47 -9.32
CA TRP A 140 3.99 -11.93 -7.96
C TRP A 140 4.91 -11.32 -6.89
N ALA A 141 6.15 -11.00 -7.28
CA ALA A 141 7.11 -10.31 -6.42
C ALA A 141 6.64 -8.91 -5.96
N ASN A 142 5.72 -8.26 -6.70
CA ASN A 142 5.11 -7.00 -6.26
C ASN A 142 4.32 -7.19 -4.96
N PHE A 143 3.46 -8.21 -4.88
CA PHE A 143 2.69 -8.49 -3.66
C PHE A 143 3.59 -8.87 -2.48
N TRP A 144 4.70 -9.57 -2.75
CA TRP A 144 5.72 -9.81 -1.72
C TRP A 144 6.30 -8.49 -1.19
N ALA A 145 6.71 -7.60 -2.09
CA ALA A 145 7.26 -6.30 -1.73
C ALA A 145 6.23 -5.48 -0.94
N TRP A 146 5.01 -5.29 -1.45
CA TRP A 146 3.92 -4.57 -0.78
C TRP A 146 3.67 -5.07 0.63
N PHE A 147 3.61 -6.40 0.82
CA PHE A 147 3.40 -6.99 2.12
C PHE A 147 4.49 -6.60 3.11
N TRP A 148 5.76 -6.74 2.71
CA TRP A 148 6.89 -6.45 3.61
C TRP A 148 7.14 -4.97 3.79
N VAL A 149 6.94 -4.14 2.76
CA VAL A 149 7.03 -2.66 2.82
C VAL A 149 6.11 -2.15 3.91
N VAL A 150 4.83 -2.50 3.85
CA VAL A 150 3.84 -2.03 4.81
C VAL A 150 4.05 -2.68 6.18
N SER A 151 4.30 -4.00 6.25
CA SER A 151 4.53 -4.68 7.54
C SER A 151 5.72 -4.11 8.29
N THR A 152 6.87 -3.94 7.64
CA THR A 152 8.12 -3.55 8.32
C THR A 152 8.12 -2.08 8.69
N PHE A 153 7.63 -1.20 7.81
CA PHE A 153 7.50 0.22 8.12
C PHE A 153 6.51 0.46 9.27
N THR A 154 5.32 -0.14 9.22
CA THR A 154 4.34 0.02 10.30
C THR A 154 4.79 -0.61 11.60
N ALA A 155 5.52 -1.74 11.55
CA ALA A 155 6.20 -2.29 12.73
C ALA A 155 7.20 -1.27 13.32
N GLY A 156 8.00 -0.61 12.49
CA GLY A 156 8.87 0.49 12.92
C GLY A 156 8.10 1.59 13.65
N LEU A 157 6.95 2.02 13.11
CA LEU A 157 6.10 3.02 13.75
C LEU A 157 5.58 2.55 15.12
N TRP A 158 4.95 1.38 15.17
CA TRP A 158 4.41 0.87 16.44
C TRP A 158 5.50 0.56 17.45
N PHE A 159 6.67 0.05 17.07
CA PHE A 159 7.66 -0.39 18.06
C PHE A 159 8.67 0.69 18.43
N LEU A 160 8.86 1.71 17.59
CA LEU A 160 9.87 2.75 17.80
C LEU A 160 9.26 4.15 17.90
N ALA A 161 8.35 4.53 17.00
CA ALA A 161 7.79 5.89 16.99
C ALA A 161 6.73 6.14 18.07
N ASP A 162 5.92 5.13 18.37
CA ASP A 162 4.81 5.23 19.32
C ASP A 162 5.22 4.92 20.78
N ARG A 163 6.49 5.15 21.10
CA ARG A 163 7.02 5.02 22.47
C ARG A 163 6.80 6.32 23.23
N PRO A 164 6.66 6.27 24.57
CA PRO A 164 6.37 7.46 25.38
C PRO A 164 7.54 8.46 25.46
N TYR A 165 8.70 8.14 24.87
CA TYR A 165 9.89 8.98 24.95
C TYR A 165 9.86 10.14 23.94
N PRO A 166 10.33 11.34 24.32
CA PRO A 166 10.35 12.50 23.42
C PRO A 166 11.12 12.25 22.11
N TRP A 167 12.29 11.61 22.18
CA TRP A 167 13.11 11.30 21.00
C TRP A 167 12.38 10.37 20.02
N SER A 168 11.59 9.42 20.54
CA SER A 168 10.80 8.49 19.74
C SER A 168 9.75 9.20 18.89
N ARG A 169 9.15 10.28 19.39
CA ARG A 169 8.13 11.04 18.65
C ARG A 169 8.71 11.75 17.44
N TRP A 170 9.93 12.27 17.54
CA TRP A 170 10.54 13.09 16.49
C TRP A 170 11.46 12.30 15.55
N LEU A 171 12.25 11.39 16.09
CA LEU A 171 13.16 10.55 15.31
C LEU A 171 12.51 9.24 14.86
N GLY A 172 11.53 8.73 15.62
CA GLY A 172 10.92 7.43 15.37
C GLY A 172 10.30 7.25 13.99
N PRO A 173 9.60 8.24 13.38
CA PRO A 173 9.12 8.12 12.01
C PRO A 173 10.24 7.86 10.99
N TRP A 174 11.38 8.52 11.16
CA TRP A 174 12.54 8.39 10.28
C TRP A 174 13.30 7.09 10.54
N VAL A 175 13.38 6.66 11.80
CA VAL A 175 13.92 5.34 12.13
C VAL A 175 13.02 4.23 11.59
N ALA A 176 11.69 4.41 11.60
CA ALA A 176 10.74 3.47 10.99
C ALA A 176 10.94 3.34 9.47
N MET A 177 11.31 4.43 8.80
CA MET A 177 11.72 4.40 7.38
C MET A 177 12.95 3.51 7.18
N VAL A 178 13.99 3.66 8.03
CA VAL A 178 15.19 2.81 7.97
C VAL A 178 14.85 1.35 8.23
N VAL A 179 14.01 1.06 9.22
CA VAL A 179 13.52 -0.30 9.51
C VAL A 179 12.72 -0.86 8.33
N GLY A 180 11.90 -0.03 7.68
CA GLY A 180 11.15 -0.39 6.48
C GLY A 180 12.07 -0.81 5.34
N VAL A 181 13.06 0.02 5.01
CA VAL A 181 14.07 -0.28 3.98
C VAL A 181 14.83 -1.56 4.30
N ILE A 182 15.38 -1.68 5.52
CA ILE A 182 16.13 -2.87 5.92
C ILE A 182 15.24 -4.12 5.87
N GLY A 183 14.00 -4.01 6.34
CA GLY A 183 13.05 -5.11 6.37
C GLY A 183 12.74 -5.64 4.97
N VAL A 184 12.45 -4.75 4.02
CA VAL A 184 12.17 -5.12 2.63
C VAL A 184 13.40 -5.70 1.95
N LEU A 185 14.58 -5.08 2.13
CA LEU A 185 15.82 -5.60 1.55
C LEU A 185 16.17 -6.97 2.13
N ALA A 186 15.97 -7.19 3.43
CA ALA A 186 16.22 -8.47 4.06
C ALA A 186 15.27 -9.55 3.55
N THR A 187 13.96 -9.26 3.41
CA THR A 187 12.99 -10.23 2.92
C THR A 187 13.15 -10.50 1.43
N ASN A 188 13.51 -9.50 0.62
CA ASN A 188 13.87 -9.68 -0.78
C ASN A 188 15.15 -10.50 -0.93
N ARG A 189 16.16 -10.24 -0.11
CA ARG A 189 17.38 -11.06 -0.09
C ARG A 189 17.05 -12.50 0.29
N LEU A 190 16.23 -12.71 1.32
CA LEU A 190 15.80 -14.04 1.76
C LEU A 190 15.20 -14.85 0.60
N ILE A 191 14.20 -14.30 -0.09
CA ILE A 191 13.56 -15.02 -1.19
C ILE A 191 14.52 -15.22 -2.37
N VAL A 192 15.35 -14.24 -2.70
CA VAL A 192 16.30 -14.33 -3.83
C VAL A 192 17.45 -15.30 -3.57
N SER A 193 17.99 -15.35 -2.35
CA SER A 193 19.20 -16.11 -2.06
C SER A 193 18.94 -17.51 -1.52
N ILE A 194 17.79 -17.75 -0.88
CA ILE A 194 17.51 -19.01 -0.18
C ILE A 194 16.48 -19.86 -0.92
N VAL A 195 15.44 -19.23 -1.47
CA VAL A 195 14.34 -19.95 -2.10
C VAL A 195 14.72 -20.31 -3.54
N PRO A 196 14.51 -21.55 -4.01
CA PRO A 196 14.63 -21.87 -5.43
C PRO A 196 13.62 -21.08 -6.26
N ARG A 197 14.00 -20.58 -7.44
CA ARG A 197 13.11 -19.79 -8.31
C ARG A 197 11.78 -20.48 -8.62
N SER A 198 11.79 -21.80 -8.78
CA SER A 198 10.58 -22.62 -9.02
C SER A 198 9.59 -22.60 -7.85
N LEU A 199 10.02 -22.21 -6.65
CA LEU A 199 9.21 -22.16 -5.43
C LEU A 199 8.84 -20.72 -5.03
N TYR A 200 9.18 -19.70 -5.81
CA TYR A 200 8.89 -18.31 -5.46
C TYR A 200 7.39 -18.07 -5.28
N GLU A 201 6.58 -18.43 -6.28
CA GLU A 201 5.13 -18.20 -6.25
C GLU A 201 4.47 -18.96 -5.08
N ALA A 202 4.87 -20.21 -4.88
CA ALA A 202 4.40 -21.02 -3.74
C ALA A 202 4.78 -20.39 -2.40
N THR A 203 6.01 -19.87 -2.27
CA THR A 203 6.48 -19.21 -1.05
C THR A 203 5.68 -17.95 -0.76
N ILE A 204 5.46 -17.11 -1.78
CA ILE A 204 4.67 -15.88 -1.66
C ILE A 204 3.25 -16.23 -1.23
N ALA A 205 2.60 -17.20 -1.90
CA ALA A 205 1.25 -17.65 -1.56
C ALA A 205 1.18 -18.18 -0.12
N VAL A 206 2.12 -19.03 0.31
CA VAL A 206 2.18 -19.56 1.68
C VAL A 206 2.32 -18.44 2.71
N VAL A 207 3.18 -17.45 2.48
CA VAL A 207 3.34 -16.32 3.41
C VAL A 207 2.06 -15.49 3.51
N MET A 208 1.41 -15.18 2.39
CA MET A 208 0.15 -14.41 2.41
C MET A 208 -1.00 -15.18 3.07
N LEU A 209 -1.12 -16.48 2.77
CA LEU A 209 -2.13 -17.35 3.38
C LEU A 209 -1.87 -17.56 4.86
N ALA A 210 -0.60 -17.69 5.28
CA ALA A 210 -0.22 -17.79 6.69
C ALA A 210 -0.53 -16.48 7.44
N ALA A 211 -0.24 -15.32 6.84
CA ALA A 211 -0.60 -14.01 7.39
C ALA A 211 -2.12 -13.87 7.58
N LEU A 212 -2.89 -14.24 6.56
CA LEU A 212 -4.36 -14.23 6.62
C LEU A 212 -4.90 -15.21 7.68
N GLY A 213 -4.36 -16.43 7.69
CA GLY A 213 -4.70 -17.47 8.66
C GLY A 213 -4.41 -17.04 10.09
N LEU A 214 -3.26 -16.40 10.32
CA LEU A 214 -2.86 -15.82 11.61
C LEU A 214 -3.83 -14.74 12.06
N VAL A 215 -4.11 -13.74 11.22
CA VAL A 215 -5.07 -12.66 11.56
C VAL A 215 -6.45 -13.25 11.84
N ARG A 216 -6.92 -14.23 11.07
CA ARG A 216 -8.20 -14.90 11.29
C ARG A 216 -8.21 -15.70 12.61
N TRP A 217 -7.11 -16.39 12.94
CA TRP A 217 -6.96 -17.15 14.18
C TRP A 217 -7.00 -16.24 15.41
N LEU A 218 -6.38 -15.06 15.33
CA LEU A 218 -6.41 -14.04 16.39
C LEU A 218 -7.78 -13.37 16.57
N ARG A 219 -8.74 -13.60 15.66
CA ARG A 219 -10.14 -13.15 15.73
C ARG A 219 -10.29 -11.67 16.13
N PRO A 220 -9.73 -10.72 15.35
CA PRO A 220 -9.82 -9.30 15.65
C PRO A 220 -11.26 -8.83 15.81
N ARG A 221 -11.54 -8.11 16.89
CA ARG A 221 -12.79 -7.39 17.10
C ARG A 221 -12.52 -5.90 17.00
N ILE A 222 -13.48 -5.13 16.49
CA ILE A 222 -13.37 -3.67 16.43
C ILE A 222 -13.63 -3.10 17.83
N VAL A 223 -12.66 -2.38 18.39
CA VAL A 223 -12.75 -1.78 19.73
C VAL A 223 -13.25 -0.35 19.72
N ALA A 224 -12.98 0.41 18.65
CA ALA A 224 -13.35 1.82 18.55
C ALA A 224 -14.37 2.03 17.43
N ARG A 225 -15.55 2.52 17.79
CA ARG A 225 -16.62 2.86 16.84
C ARG A 225 -17.12 4.28 17.08
N PRO A 226 -17.40 5.06 16.01
CA PRO A 226 -17.21 4.69 14.59
C PRO A 226 -15.72 4.54 14.22
N LEU A 227 -15.44 3.73 13.19
CA LEU A 227 -14.08 3.62 12.65
C LEU A 227 -13.60 5.00 12.16
N PRO A 228 -12.29 5.32 12.28
CA PRO A 228 -11.73 6.55 11.72
C PRO A 228 -12.12 6.71 10.24
N PRO A 229 -12.69 7.84 9.80
CA PRO A 229 -13.17 8.00 8.43
C PRO A 229 -12.13 7.66 7.36
N LEU A 230 -10.88 8.09 7.53
CA LEU A 230 -9.78 7.79 6.60
C LEU A 230 -9.47 6.31 6.47
N SER A 231 -9.61 5.52 7.54
CA SER A 231 -9.42 4.06 7.46
C SER A 231 -10.38 3.43 6.44
N ARG A 232 -11.59 3.98 6.31
CA ARG A 232 -12.61 3.54 5.35
C ARG A 232 -12.44 4.19 3.98
N TRP A 233 -12.30 5.51 3.95
CA TRP A 233 -12.39 6.26 2.70
C TRP A 233 -11.16 6.11 1.83
N THR A 234 -9.96 5.94 2.40
CA THR A 234 -8.76 5.68 1.60
C THR A 234 -8.91 4.44 0.73
N PRO A 235 -9.14 3.21 1.25
CA PRO A 235 -9.29 2.03 0.40
C PRO A 235 -10.48 2.15 -0.57
N PHE A 236 -11.59 2.78 -0.17
CA PHE A 236 -12.70 3.01 -1.08
C PHE A 236 -12.38 3.97 -2.22
N THR A 237 -11.61 5.02 -1.97
CA THR A 237 -11.17 5.93 -3.04
C THR A 237 -10.38 5.16 -4.09
N PHE A 238 -9.45 4.29 -3.68
CA PHE A 238 -8.72 3.43 -4.63
C PHE A 238 -9.66 2.48 -5.38
N HIS A 239 -10.47 1.70 -4.65
CA HIS A 239 -11.39 0.73 -5.25
C HIS A 239 -12.38 1.38 -6.22
N ILE A 240 -13.01 2.49 -5.83
CA ILE A 240 -13.97 3.22 -6.66
C ILE A 240 -13.27 3.80 -7.87
N TYR A 241 -12.12 4.44 -7.69
CA TYR A 241 -11.38 5.05 -8.79
C TYR A 241 -10.96 4.02 -9.83
N PHE A 242 -10.28 2.94 -9.43
CA PHE A 242 -9.80 1.93 -10.39
C PHE A 242 -10.93 1.12 -11.01
N LEU A 243 -12.00 0.82 -10.26
CA LEU A 243 -13.19 0.19 -10.81
C LEU A 243 -13.86 1.09 -11.86
N ALA A 244 -14.06 2.38 -11.55
CA ALA A 244 -14.67 3.34 -12.48
C ALA A 244 -13.80 3.58 -13.71
N ALA A 245 -12.50 3.84 -13.53
CA ALA A 245 -11.55 4.02 -14.63
C ALA A 245 -11.47 2.76 -15.50
N GLY A 246 -11.46 1.58 -14.87
CA GLY A 246 -11.46 0.29 -15.56
C GLY A 246 -12.72 0.04 -16.39
N LEU A 247 -13.90 0.41 -15.86
CA LEU A 247 -15.18 0.31 -16.56
C LEU A 247 -15.29 1.31 -17.72
N ILE A 248 -14.91 2.57 -17.50
CA ILE A 248 -14.99 3.64 -18.50
C ILE A 248 -14.06 3.36 -19.68
N SER A 249 -12.82 2.94 -19.40
CA SER A 249 -11.83 2.61 -20.44
C SER A 249 -12.06 1.24 -21.09
N GLY A 250 -12.87 0.37 -20.47
CA GLY A 250 -13.09 -1.00 -20.91
C GLY A 250 -11.95 -1.98 -20.59
N VAL A 251 -10.83 -1.52 -20.02
CA VAL A 251 -9.67 -2.37 -19.74
C VAL A 251 -9.96 -3.46 -18.70
N ILE A 252 -10.96 -3.23 -17.84
CA ILE A 252 -11.36 -4.19 -16.80
C ILE A 252 -12.01 -5.45 -17.38
N PHE A 253 -12.41 -5.43 -18.64
CA PHE A 253 -12.96 -6.59 -19.34
C PHE A 253 -11.87 -7.44 -20.02
N GLN A 254 -10.59 -7.07 -19.89
CA GLN A 254 -9.47 -7.73 -20.57
C GLN A 254 -8.30 -8.05 -19.63
N PRO A 255 -8.32 -9.21 -18.94
CA PRO A 255 -9.35 -10.26 -18.99
C PRO A 255 -10.58 -9.96 -18.10
N PRO A 256 -11.76 -10.56 -18.37
CA PRO A 256 -12.99 -10.31 -17.60
C PRO A 256 -12.89 -10.64 -16.10
N ILE A 257 -11.96 -11.53 -15.73
CA ILE A 257 -11.69 -11.88 -14.33
C ILE A 257 -11.20 -10.67 -13.51
N LEU A 258 -10.63 -9.64 -14.15
CA LEU A 258 -10.25 -8.40 -13.46
C LEU A 258 -11.46 -7.72 -12.81
N LEU A 259 -12.61 -7.70 -13.49
CA LEU A 259 -13.83 -7.14 -12.90
C LEU A 259 -14.25 -7.92 -11.64
N VAL A 260 -14.18 -9.25 -11.70
CA VAL A 260 -14.52 -10.12 -10.57
C VAL A 260 -13.58 -9.86 -9.40
N VAL A 261 -12.28 -9.78 -9.65
CA VAL A 261 -11.26 -9.49 -8.63
C VAL A 261 -11.49 -8.10 -8.01
N SER A 262 -11.70 -7.07 -8.83
CA SER A 262 -11.92 -5.70 -8.34
C SER A 262 -13.19 -5.60 -7.50
N LEU A 263 -14.30 -6.22 -7.92
CA LEU A 263 -15.52 -6.28 -7.13
C LEU A 263 -15.35 -7.08 -5.84
N ALA A 264 -14.60 -8.19 -5.88
CA ALA A 264 -14.32 -9.00 -4.70
C ALA A 264 -13.47 -8.22 -3.68
N MET A 265 -12.40 -7.56 -4.11
CA MET A 265 -11.54 -6.77 -3.23
C MET A 265 -12.28 -5.57 -2.64
N ALA A 266 -13.07 -4.85 -3.45
CA ALA A 266 -13.95 -3.78 -2.98
C ALA A 266 -15.00 -4.30 -1.97
N GLY A 267 -15.58 -5.49 -2.22
CA GLY A 267 -16.53 -6.13 -1.32
C GLY A 267 -15.90 -6.55 0.03
N VAL A 268 -14.65 -7.02 0.02
CA VAL A 268 -13.86 -7.28 1.23
C VAL A 268 -13.63 -5.98 2.00
N ALA A 269 -13.16 -4.92 1.33
CA ALA A 269 -12.98 -3.61 1.95
C ALA A 269 -14.31 -3.11 2.57
N TRP A 270 -15.42 -3.23 1.85
CA TRP A 270 -16.74 -2.84 2.36
C TRP A 270 -17.16 -3.64 3.59
N ARG A 271 -17.00 -4.96 3.56
CA ARG A 271 -17.34 -5.83 4.68
C ARG A 271 -16.52 -5.49 5.93
N LEU A 272 -15.24 -5.16 5.77
CA LEU A 272 -14.35 -4.81 6.87
C LEU A 272 -14.65 -3.43 7.47
N HIS A 273 -15.07 -2.46 6.65
CA HIS A 273 -15.23 -1.07 7.08
C HIS A 273 -16.68 -0.64 7.36
N ARG A 274 -17.67 -1.53 7.21
CA ARG A 274 -19.08 -1.22 7.52
C ARG A 274 -19.30 -0.91 9.00
N ASN A 275 -20.06 0.15 9.29
CA ASN A 275 -20.57 0.43 10.62
C ASN A 275 -21.70 -0.57 10.93
N ARG A 276 -21.41 -1.72 11.55
CA ARG A 276 -22.43 -2.69 12.00
C ARG A 276 -22.38 -2.89 13.49
#